data_AF-A0A9E2S0W9-F1
#
_entry.id   AF-A0A9E2S0W9-F1
#
_cell.length_a   1.000
_cell.length_b   1.000
_cell.length_c   1.000
_cell.angle_alpha   90.00
_cell.angle_beta   90.00
_cell.angle_gamma   90.00
#
_symmetry.space_group_name_H-M   'P 1'
#
loop_
_entity.id
_entity.type
_entity.pdbx_description
1 polymer ?
#
loop_
_entity_poly.entity_id
_entity_poly.type
_entity_poly.pdbx_seq_one_letter_code
_entity_poly.pdbx_strand_id
1 'polypeptide(L)'
;MANSAMGKWVSRVGAAGGGKSYQKTRPTNYYALLVVIVALGLLSVVLSRYDYQHPAAATVTSGTPPAVGTTWYAGVNVEVCGVALSPLAANTSTTSGLTMKANNVLQISPLSAADSGSHATLGQFGAEYPGLILNSSELGIPTAAGTPNPATTYHNGELCPSNSKYPKQAGRVVYAYWPNLSSTKPTLTTNPSSIKLTQYLRVTLAFDPQNVTPAAPSKTTVNAMVVDQASVGTTTTTAPVTTTTTATGTTTTTAPVSTTTAPSPTTTTAKG
;
A
#
# COMPACT_ATOMS: atom_id res chain seq x y z
N MET A 1 -101.39 -4.43 48.92
CA MET A 1 -101.55 -4.51 47.46
C MET A 1 -100.40 -5.33 46.90
N ALA A 2 -100.70 -6.34 46.10
CA ALA A 2 -99.74 -7.21 45.45
C ALA A 2 -99.18 -6.59 44.15
N ASN A 3 -98.10 -7.21 43.66
CA ASN A 3 -97.63 -7.30 42.27
C ASN A 3 -96.35 -6.53 41.86
N SER A 4 -95.26 -7.32 41.85
CA SER A 4 -94.50 -7.70 40.65
C SER A 4 -93.46 -6.73 40.05
N ALA A 5 -92.19 -7.13 40.16
CA ALA A 5 -91.31 -7.27 39.00
C ALA A 5 -90.06 -8.11 39.35
N MET A 6 -90.23 -9.44 39.36
CA MET A 6 -89.16 -10.35 38.99
C MET A 6 -88.90 -10.22 37.48
N GLY A 7 -87.64 -10.17 37.06
CA GLY A 7 -87.21 -10.66 35.73
C GLY A 7 -87.23 -9.68 34.55
N LYS A 8 -86.10 -9.02 34.30
CA LYS A 8 -85.52 -8.59 33.00
C LYS A 8 -84.29 -7.78 33.38
N TRP A 9 -83.05 -8.22 33.19
CA TRP A 9 -82.43 -8.49 31.90
C TRP A 9 -81.24 -9.45 32.07
N VAL A 10 -81.36 -10.60 31.40
CA VAL A 10 -80.23 -11.45 31.03
C VAL A 10 -79.58 -10.82 29.78
N SER A 11 -78.25 -10.90 29.71
CA SER A 11 -77.41 -10.79 28.50
C SER A 11 -77.27 -9.42 27.79
N ARG A 12 -76.16 -8.73 28.11
CA ARG A 12 -75.22 -8.21 27.11
C ARG A 12 -73.84 -8.75 27.50
N VAL A 13 -73.44 -9.93 27.04
CA VAL A 13 -72.62 -10.13 25.82
C VAL A 13 -72.11 -8.81 25.24
N GLY A 14 -70.83 -8.55 25.42
CA GLY A 14 -70.18 -7.33 24.96
C GLY A 14 -68.74 -7.27 25.42
N ALA A 15 -67.92 -8.17 24.87
CA ALA A 15 -66.46 -8.09 24.87
C ALA A 15 -65.77 -8.14 26.25
N ALA A 16 -65.52 -9.35 26.74
CA ALA A 16 -64.18 -9.67 27.26
C ALA A 16 -63.18 -9.64 26.08
N GLY A 17 -63.09 -8.49 25.42
CA GLY A 17 -62.19 -8.20 24.32
C GLY A 17 -61.14 -7.26 24.85
N GLY A 18 -59.92 -7.76 24.99
CA GLY A 18 -58.74 -6.89 25.03
C GLY A 18 -58.52 -6.20 26.37
N GLY A 19 -58.41 -6.96 27.46
CA GLY A 19 -57.67 -6.51 28.65
C GLY A 19 -56.18 -6.45 28.33
N LYS A 20 -55.81 -5.43 27.55
CA LYS A 20 -54.45 -5.01 27.16
C LYS A 20 -53.42 -6.13 27.25
N SER A 21 -53.24 -6.87 26.14
CA SER A 21 -51.88 -7.30 25.82
C SER A 21 -51.04 -6.04 26.00
N TYR A 22 -50.11 -6.07 26.95
CA TYR A 22 -49.05 -5.10 27.04
C TYR A 22 -48.39 -5.17 25.66
N GLN A 23 -48.85 -4.33 24.74
CA GLN A 23 -48.15 -4.11 23.50
C GLN A 23 -46.87 -3.50 24.03
N LYS A 24 -45.85 -4.35 24.18
CA LYS A 24 -44.46 -3.92 24.16
C LYS A 24 -44.44 -3.00 22.97
N THR A 25 -44.53 -1.70 23.21
CA THR A 25 -44.38 -0.66 22.21
C THR A 25 -42.99 -0.91 21.75
N ARG A 26 -42.86 -1.70 20.67
CA ARG A 26 -41.58 -2.07 20.09
C ARG A 26 -40.96 -0.73 19.81
N PRO A 27 -39.89 -0.32 20.51
CA PRO A 27 -39.46 1.06 20.51
C PRO A 27 -39.06 1.37 19.07
N THR A 28 -39.95 2.02 18.31
CA THR A 28 -39.76 2.22 16.87
C THR A 28 -38.48 3.00 16.64
N ASN A 29 -38.13 3.87 17.60
CA ASN A 29 -36.88 4.60 17.68
C ASN A 29 -35.64 3.69 17.79
N TYR A 30 -35.72 2.56 18.52
CA TYR A 30 -34.63 1.59 18.61
C TYR A 30 -34.38 0.89 17.28
N TYR A 31 -35.45 0.45 16.61
CA TYR A 31 -35.33 -0.16 15.28
C TYR A 31 -34.91 0.86 14.21
N ALA A 32 -35.39 2.10 14.29
CA ALA A 32 -34.96 3.18 13.41
C ALA A 32 -33.46 3.48 13.60
N LEU A 33 -32.96 3.54 14.84
CA LEU A 33 -31.54 3.71 15.12
C LEU A 33 -30.71 2.55 14.56
N LEU A 34 -31.17 1.30 14.71
CA LEU A 34 -30.49 0.14 14.13
C LEU A 34 -30.39 0.21 12.61
N VAL A 35 -31.47 0.63 11.93
CA VAL A 35 -31.46 0.82 10.47
C VAL A 35 -30.46 1.90 10.05
N VAL A 36 -30.37 3.00 10.81
CA VAL A 36 -29.38 4.06 10.54
C VAL A 36 -27.94 3.56 10.71
N ILE A 37 -27.65 2.79 11.76
CA ILE A 37 -26.31 2.22 11.97
C ILE A 37 -25.95 1.25 10.84
N VAL A 38 -26.88 0.38 10.43
CA VAL A 38 -26.66 -0.55 9.31
C VAL A 38 -26.44 0.22 8.00
N ALA A 39 -27.24 1.26 7.74
CA ALA A 39 -27.08 2.09 6.54
C ALA A 39 -25.73 2.82 6.54
N LEU A 40 -25.30 3.41 7.66
CA LEU A 40 -23.99 4.04 7.81
C LEU A 40 -22.85 3.03 7.65
N GLY A 41 -23.00 1.81 8.19
CA GLY A 41 -22.02 0.74 8.03
C GLY A 41 -21.90 0.25 6.59
N LEU A 42 -23.01 0.11 5.87
CA LEU A 42 -22.97 -0.22 4.44
C LEU A 42 -22.38 0.93 3.63
N LEU A 43 -22.73 2.17 3.96
CA LEU A 43 -22.18 3.35 3.28
C LEU A 43 -20.67 3.46 3.50
N SER A 44 -20.17 3.21 4.71
CA SER A 44 -18.74 3.23 5.01
C SER A 44 -18.00 2.09 4.31
N VAL A 45 -18.59 0.89 4.21
CA VAL A 45 -18.01 -0.22 3.43
C VAL A 45 -17.99 0.11 1.93
N VAL A 46 -19.05 0.72 1.38
CA VAL A 46 -19.10 1.13 -0.01
C VAL A 46 -18.11 2.25 -0.29
N LEU A 47 -18.03 3.27 0.58
CA LEU A 47 -17.07 4.36 0.46
C LEU A 47 -15.64 3.82 0.58
N SER A 48 -15.39 2.94 1.54
CA SER A 48 -14.09 2.27 1.67
C SER A 48 -13.75 1.51 0.40
N ARG A 49 -14.67 0.68 -0.11
CA ARG A 49 -14.46 -0.07 -1.36
C ARG A 49 -14.29 0.86 -2.56
N TYR A 50 -15.00 1.98 -2.59
CA TYR A 50 -14.89 3.00 -3.62
C TYR A 50 -13.52 3.67 -3.57
N ASP A 51 -13.03 4.07 -2.39
CA ASP A 51 -11.69 4.64 -2.19
C ASP A 51 -10.57 3.60 -2.42
N TYR A 52 -10.81 2.31 -2.14
CA TYR A 52 -9.90 1.22 -2.49
C TYR A 52 -9.80 1.02 -4.01
N GLN A 53 -10.90 1.22 -4.75
CA GLN A 53 -10.95 1.04 -6.21
C GLN A 53 -10.62 2.32 -6.97
N HIS A 54 -10.84 3.48 -6.34
CA HIS A 54 -10.55 4.82 -6.82
C HIS A 54 -9.76 5.53 -5.72
N PRO A 55 -8.52 5.08 -5.44
CA PRO A 55 -7.67 5.84 -4.54
C PRO A 55 -7.61 7.23 -5.12
N ALA A 56 -8.18 8.20 -4.39
CA ALA A 56 -7.95 9.61 -4.66
C ALA A 56 -6.45 9.69 -4.88
N ALA A 57 -6.03 10.20 -6.04
CA ALA A 57 -4.62 10.42 -6.31
C ALA A 57 -4.11 11.16 -5.08
N ALA A 58 -3.43 10.44 -4.18
CA ALA A 58 -2.80 11.07 -3.05
C ALA A 58 -1.97 12.14 -3.74
N THR A 59 -2.13 13.39 -3.32
CA THR A 59 -1.42 14.55 -3.86
C THR A 59 0.08 14.47 -3.57
N VAL A 60 0.66 13.28 -3.61
CA VAL A 60 2.01 13.02 -4.05
C VAL A 60 1.95 13.14 -5.56
N THR A 61 2.20 14.36 -6.03
CA THR A 61 2.47 14.65 -7.43
C THR A 61 3.42 13.56 -7.93
N SER A 62 3.04 12.77 -8.94
CA SER A 62 3.95 11.81 -9.58
C SER A 62 5.23 12.56 -9.95
N GLY A 63 6.30 12.36 -9.18
CA GLY A 63 7.53 13.15 -9.28
C GLY A 63 8.08 13.69 -7.96
N THR A 64 7.31 13.74 -6.86
CA THR A 64 7.91 13.98 -5.54
C THR A 64 8.70 12.74 -5.16
N PRO A 65 10.01 12.84 -4.92
CA PRO A 65 10.82 11.69 -4.56
C PRO A 65 10.66 11.35 -3.08
N PRO A 66 10.88 10.08 -2.68
CA PRO A 66 10.73 9.67 -1.29
C PRO A 66 11.84 10.33 -0.46
N ALA A 67 11.47 10.86 0.70
CA ALA A 67 12.38 11.49 1.63
C ALA A 67 12.68 10.56 2.81
N VAL A 68 13.81 10.79 3.48
CA VAL A 68 14.15 10.05 4.70
C VAL A 68 13.05 10.23 5.75
N GLY A 69 12.63 9.13 6.37
CA GLY A 69 11.55 9.12 7.36
C GLY A 69 10.12 9.06 6.77
N THR A 70 9.98 8.95 5.45
CA THR A 70 8.69 8.63 4.80
C THR A 70 8.60 7.15 4.48
N THR A 71 7.39 6.58 4.52
CA THR A 71 7.15 5.20 4.11
C THR A 71 6.10 5.17 3.00
N TRP A 72 6.52 4.73 1.83
CA TRP A 72 5.67 4.54 0.65
C TRP A 72 5.64 3.07 0.26
N TYR A 73 4.65 2.71 -0.55
CA TYR A 73 4.54 1.36 -1.09
C TYR A 73 4.41 1.39 -2.61
N ALA A 74 5.08 0.44 -3.25
CA ALA A 74 5.00 0.17 -4.67
C ALA A 74 4.68 -1.32 -4.89
N GLY A 75 3.99 -1.63 -5.98
CA GLY A 75 3.70 -3.01 -6.38
C GLY A 75 4.70 -3.47 -7.42
N VAL A 76 5.42 -4.55 -7.15
CA VAL A 76 6.33 -5.18 -8.10
C VAL A 76 5.66 -6.44 -8.66
N ASN A 77 5.98 -6.82 -9.88
CA ASN A 77 5.64 -8.12 -10.41
C ASN A 77 6.81 -8.62 -11.25
N VAL A 78 6.97 -9.93 -11.32
CA VAL A 78 8.01 -10.53 -12.16
C VAL A 78 7.35 -11.45 -13.16
N GLU A 79 7.70 -11.27 -14.43
CA GLU A 79 7.11 -11.99 -15.54
C GLU A 79 8.21 -12.47 -16.48
N VAL A 80 8.05 -13.68 -16.99
CA VAL A 80 8.94 -14.25 -17.99
C VAL A 80 8.10 -14.80 -19.12
N CYS A 81 8.30 -14.25 -20.31
CA CYS A 81 7.70 -14.68 -21.56
C CYS A 81 6.16 -14.77 -21.48
N GLY A 82 5.52 -13.75 -20.94
CA GLY A 82 4.07 -13.70 -20.78
C GLY A 82 3.51 -14.42 -19.55
N VAL A 83 4.36 -14.98 -18.67
CA VAL A 83 3.97 -15.76 -17.49
C VAL A 83 4.45 -15.09 -16.22
N ALA A 84 3.50 -14.68 -15.37
CA ALA A 84 3.81 -14.14 -14.05
C ALA A 84 4.42 -15.22 -13.15
N LEU A 85 5.52 -14.90 -12.49
CA LEU A 85 6.22 -15.78 -11.57
C LEU A 85 5.71 -15.61 -10.14
N SER A 86 6.09 -16.57 -9.29
CA SER A 86 5.81 -16.51 -7.86
C SER A 86 6.39 -15.24 -7.23
N PRO A 87 5.75 -14.71 -6.18
CA PRO A 87 6.25 -13.54 -5.49
C PRO A 87 7.69 -13.70 -5.01
N LEU A 88 8.46 -12.62 -5.12
CA LEU A 88 9.78 -12.48 -4.53
C LEU A 88 9.69 -12.72 -3.02
N ALA A 89 10.75 -13.31 -2.47
CA ALA A 89 10.84 -13.52 -1.03
C ALA A 89 10.80 -12.17 -0.32
N ALA A 90 10.07 -12.10 0.79
CA ALA A 90 10.13 -10.93 1.65
C ALA A 90 11.55 -10.82 2.23
N ASN A 91 12.11 -9.62 2.27
CA ASN A 91 13.39 -9.36 2.91
C ASN A 91 13.25 -8.25 3.95
N THR A 92 13.94 -8.42 5.07
CA THR A 92 14.07 -7.40 6.11
C THR A 92 15.48 -6.85 6.03
N SER A 93 15.70 -5.84 5.18
CA SER A 93 16.95 -5.08 5.16
C SER A 93 16.96 -4.12 6.34
N THR A 94 17.99 -4.19 7.19
CA THR A 94 18.24 -3.19 8.24
C THR A 94 19.19 -2.10 7.77
N THR A 95 19.89 -2.33 6.65
CA THR A 95 20.92 -1.45 6.10
C THR A 95 20.40 -0.53 5.01
N SER A 96 19.24 -0.85 4.43
CA SER A 96 18.67 -0.06 3.36
C SER A 96 17.17 0.15 3.53
N GLY A 97 16.69 1.28 3.00
CA GLY A 97 15.29 1.66 3.13
C GLY A 97 14.32 0.88 2.25
N LEU A 98 14.81 0.05 1.33
CA LEU A 98 14.01 -0.60 0.30
C LEU A 98 13.85 -2.10 0.63
N THR A 99 12.63 -2.50 0.96
CA THR A 99 12.34 -3.88 1.41
C THR A 99 11.14 -4.46 0.70
N MET A 100 11.23 -5.73 0.29
CA MET A 100 10.10 -6.50 -0.21
C MET A 100 9.33 -7.11 0.95
N LYS A 101 8.03 -6.93 0.90
CA LYS A 101 7.04 -7.61 1.71
C LYS A 101 6.41 -8.75 0.91
N ALA A 102 5.52 -9.48 1.58
CA ALA A 102 4.71 -10.50 0.94
C ALA A 102 3.91 -9.94 -0.26
N ASN A 103 3.51 -10.82 -1.18
CA ASN A 103 2.69 -10.48 -2.34
C ASN A 103 3.31 -9.47 -3.32
N ASN A 104 4.65 -9.39 -3.36
CA ASN A 104 5.42 -8.45 -4.18
C ASN A 104 5.17 -6.96 -3.86
N VAL A 105 4.93 -6.63 -2.60
CA VAL A 105 4.84 -5.22 -2.18
C VAL A 105 6.22 -4.72 -1.82
N LEU A 106 6.72 -3.70 -2.51
CA LEU A 106 7.96 -3.00 -2.18
C LEU A 106 7.63 -1.87 -1.20
N GLN A 107 8.14 -1.98 0.02
CA GLN A 107 8.16 -0.90 0.99
C GLN A 107 9.37 -0.01 0.74
N ILE A 108 9.10 1.27 0.52
CA ILE A 108 10.08 2.31 0.23
C ILE A 108 10.14 3.20 1.47
N SER A 109 11.15 3.01 2.30
CA SER A 109 11.36 3.74 3.55
C SER A 109 12.81 4.22 3.65
N PRO A 110 13.23 5.23 2.87
CA PRO A 110 14.62 5.64 2.79
C PRO A 110 15.22 5.91 4.18
N LEU A 111 16.33 5.24 4.49
CA LEU A 111 17.06 5.45 5.76
C LEU A 111 18.18 6.48 5.61
N SER A 112 18.63 6.73 4.37
CA SER A 112 19.73 7.63 4.06
C SER A 112 19.46 8.43 2.78
N ALA A 113 20.29 9.42 2.52
CA ALA A 113 20.26 10.19 1.27
C ALA A 113 20.43 9.30 0.03
N ALA A 114 21.15 8.17 0.16
CA ALA A 114 21.41 7.22 -0.93
C ALA A 114 20.16 6.48 -1.41
N ASP A 115 19.13 6.37 -0.57
CA ASP A 115 17.90 5.63 -0.88
C ASP A 115 16.73 6.58 -1.14
N SER A 116 16.99 7.89 -1.10
CA SER A 116 16.00 8.95 -1.15
C SER A 116 16.16 9.80 -2.42
N GLY A 117 15.21 10.69 -2.69
CA GLY A 117 15.41 11.68 -3.73
C GLY A 117 15.48 11.07 -5.13
N SER A 118 16.42 11.57 -5.92
CA SER A 118 16.74 11.04 -7.25
C SER A 118 17.42 9.67 -7.22
N HIS A 119 17.89 9.19 -6.07
CA HIS A 119 18.58 7.90 -5.95
C HIS A 119 17.63 6.74 -5.66
N ALA A 120 16.43 7.03 -5.15
CA ALA A 120 15.34 6.08 -4.95
C ALA A 120 14.84 5.51 -6.30
N THR A 121 15.56 4.51 -6.80
CA THR A 121 15.34 3.92 -8.12
C THR A 121 15.13 2.43 -8.02
N LEU A 122 14.49 1.85 -9.02
CA LEU A 122 14.39 0.39 -9.12
C LEU A 122 15.78 -0.27 -9.24
N GLY A 123 16.72 0.39 -9.90
CA GLY A 123 18.11 -0.07 -9.96
C GLY A 123 18.77 -0.15 -8.58
N GLN A 124 18.54 0.86 -7.73
CA GLN A 124 19.02 0.88 -6.35
C GLN A 124 18.39 -0.26 -5.53
N PHE A 125 17.08 -0.48 -5.66
CA PHE A 125 16.41 -1.63 -5.05
C PHE A 125 17.03 -2.97 -5.49
N GLY A 126 17.31 -3.12 -6.79
CA GLY A 126 17.97 -4.31 -7.32
C GLY A 126 19.36 -4.55 -6.73
N ALA A 127 20.14 -3.48 -6.50
CA ALA A 127 21.46 -3.56 -5.90
C ALA A 127 21.44 -3.94 -4.42
N GLU A 128 20.39 -3.56 -3.69
CA GLU A 128 20.22 -3.84 -2.26
C GLU A 128 19.55 -5.19 -1.99
N TYR A 129 18.74 -5.67 -2.93
CA TYR A 129 18.02 -6.92 -2.77
C TYR A 129 18.96 -8.12 -2.98
N PRO A 130 19.07 -9.03 -2.00
CA PRO A 130 20.02 -10.14 -2.09
C PRO A 130 19.66 -11.10 -3.23
N GLY A 131 20.60 -11.26 -4.16
CA GLY A 131 20.52 -12.21 -5.27
C GLY A 131 19.63 -11.81 -6.45
N LEU A 132 19.02 -10.62 -6.42
CA LEU A 132 18.27 -10.07 -7.55
C LEU A 132 19.23 -9.36 -8.50
N ILE A 133 19.11 -9.62 -9.80
CA ILE A 133 19.93 -8.97 -10.82
C ILE A 133 18.98 -8.17 -11.72
N LEU A 134 19.05 -6.84 -11.65
CA LEU A 134 18.26 -5.92 -12.47
C LEU A 134 19.20 -5.08 -13.35
N ASN A 135 19.42 -5.52 -14.58
CA ASN A 135 20.23 -4.79 -15.56
C ASN A 135 19.43 -4.54 -16.85
N SER A 136 20.02 -3.81 -17.80
CA SER A 136 19.38 -3.57 -19.11
C SER A 136 19.40 -4.76 -20.06
N SER A 137 20.23 -5.75 -19.78
CA SER A 137 20.42 -6.93 -20.62
C SER A 137 20.24 -8.25 -19.87
N GLU A 138 20.02 -8.19 -18.56
CA GLU A 138 19.97 -9.35 -17.70
C GLU A 138 18.95 -9.16 -16.58
N LEU A 139 18.14 -10.19 -16.37
CA LEU A 139 17.14 -10.27 -15.31
C LEU A 139 17.35 -11.58 -14.55
N GLY A 140 17.90 -11.48 -13.35
CA GLY A 140 18.15 -12.61 -12.46
C GLY A 140 17.17 -12.62 -11.31
N ILE A 141 16.35 -13.66 -11.21
CA ILE A 141 15.37 -13.82 -10.14
C ILE A 141 15.99 -14.71 -9.06
N PRO A 142 16.04 -14.26 -7.80
CA PRO A 142 16.66 -15.02 -6.73
C PRO A 142 15.80 -16.22 -6.31
N THR A 143 16.43 -17.16 -5.61
CA THR A 143 15.71 -18.22 -4.89
C THR A 143 14.89 -17.63 -3.72
N ALA A 144 14.00 -18.44 -3.15
CA ALA A 144 13.30 -18.09 -1.91
C ALA A 144 14.24 -17.79 -0.73
N ALA A 145 15.51 -18.23 -0.80
CA ALA A 145 16.55 -17.96 0.19
C ALA A 145 17.33 -16.66 -0.07
N GLY A 146 16.97 -15.87 -1.10
CA GLY A 146 17.66 -14.63 -1.45
C GLY A 146 19.04 -14.85 -2.09
N THR A 147 19.27 -16.01 -2.70
CA THR A 147 20.52 -16.31 -3.41
C THR A 147 20.32 -16.18 -4.93
N PRO A 148 21.31 -15.70 -5.69
CA PRO A 148 21.27 -15.76 -7.15
C PRO A 148 20.98 -17.18 -7.62
N ASN A 149 20.12 -17.32 -8.62
CA ASN A 149 19.80 -18.61 -9.22
C ASN A 149 20.02 -18.56 -10.73
N PRO A 150 21.06 -19.22 -11.27
CA PRO A 150 21.34 -19.19 -12.71
C PRO A 150 20.21 -19.80 -13.54
N ALA A 151 19.38 -20.68 -12.98
CA ALA A 151 18.24 -21.26 -13.69
C ALA A 151 17.07 -20.28 -13.89
N THR A 152 17.06 -19.17 -13.15
CA THR A 152 16.09 -18.07 -13.28
C THR A 152 16.78 -16.75 -13.59
N THR A 153 17.97 -16.82 -14.20
CA THR A 153 18.67 -15.70 -14.80
C THR A 153 18.48 -15.73 -16.30
N TYR A 154 17.94 -14.65 -16.85
CA TYR A 154 17.62 -14.50 -18.26
C TYR A 154 18.47 -13.42 -18.89
N HIS A 155 19.04 -13.72 -20.05
CA HIS A 155 19.85 -12.78 -20.82
C HIS A 155 19.15 -12.40 -22.12
N ASN A 156 19.35 -11.15 -22.58
CA ASN A 156 18.83 -10.72 -23.87
C ASN A 156 19.26 -11.66 -25.01
N GLY A 157 18.29 -12.08 -25.82
CA GLY A 157 18.50 -13.02 -26.91
C GLY A 157 18.26 -14.49 -26.54
N GLU A 158 18.11 -14.79 -25.24
CA GLU A 158 17.75 -16.12 -24.79
C GLU A 158 16.31 -16.49 -25.19
N LEU A 159 16.10 -17.76 -25.51
CA LEU A 159 14.81 -18.24 -25.99
C LEU A 159 13.84 -18.44 -24.82
N CYS A 160 12.63 -17.93 -25.00
CA CYS A 160 11.55 -18.15 -24.08
C CYS A 160 11.23 -19.64 -23.88
N PRO A 161 10.96 -20.07 -22.63
CA PRO A 161 10.62 -21.45 -22.31
C PRO A 161 9.46 -21.99 -23.16
N SER A 162 9.48 -23.28 -23.46
CA SER A 162 8.44 -23.89 -24.32
C SER A 162 7.05 -23.90 -23.68
N ASN A 163 6.96 -23.79 -22.36
CA ASN A 163 5.72 -23.71 -21.58
C ASN A 163 5.24 -22.27 -21.33
N SER A 164 5.87 -21.28 -21.97
CA SER A 164 5.50 -19.88 -21.83
C SER A 164 4.44 -19.45 -22.85
N LYS A 165 3.94 -18.22 -22.72
CA LYS A 165 3.00 -17.62 -23.68
C LYS A 165 3.63 -17.39 -25.06
N TYR A 166 4.96 -17.21 -25.10
CA TYR A 166 5.72 -16.94 -26.32
C TYR A 166 6.86 -17.95 -26.51
N PRO A 167 6.55 -19.23 -26.77
CA PRO A 167 7.56 -20.27 -26.82
C PRO A 167 8.58 -20.03 -27.94
N LYS A 168 9.87 -20.27 -27.65
CA LYS A 168 10.99 -20.20 -28.61
C LYS A 168 11.19 -18.82 -29.27
N GLN A 169 10.65 -17.76 -28.71
CA GLN A 169 10.95 -16.40 -29.13
C GLN A 169 12.12 -15.85 -28.32
N ALA A 170 13.01 -15.09 -28.96
CA ALA A 170 14.11 -14.43 -28.26
C ALA A 170 13.55 -13.32 -27.35
N GLY A 171 13.73 -13.48 -26.04
CA GLY A 171 13.29 -12.52 -25.04
C GLY A 171 14.31 -11.38 -24.85
N ARG A 172 13.82 -10.27 -24.29
CA ARG A 172 14.64 -9.16 -23.82
C ARG A 172 14.14 -8.68 -22.48
N VAL A 173 15.04 -8.14 -21.67
CA VAL A 173 14.71 -7.49 -20.41
C VAL A 173 14.04 -6.16 -20.68
N VAL A 174 12.83 -6.00 -20.15
CA VAL A 174 12.04 -4.79 -20.19
C VAL A 174 11.40 -4.56 -18.83
N TYR A 175 11.37 -3.30 -18.43
CA TYR A 175 10.67 -2.84 -17.24
C TYR A 175 9.46 -2.03 -17.66
N ALA A 176 8.28 -2.51 -17.31
CA ALA A 176 7.03 -1.78 -17.50
C ALA A 176 6.62 -1.13 -16.19
N TYR A 177 6.39 0.18 -16.17
CA TYR A 177 5.95 0.86 -14.96
C TYR A 177 4.75 1.77 -15.20
N TRP A 178 3.89 1.85 -14.19
CA TRP A 178 2.72 2.72 -14.13
C TRP A 178 2.93 3.66 -12.93
N PRO A 179 3.03 4.97 -13.14
CA PRO A 179 3.42 5.93 -12.09
C PRO A 179 2.38 6.09 -10.98
N ASN A 180 1.15 5.64 -11.21
CA ASN A 180 0.06 5.68 -10.22
C ASN A 180 -1.00 4.62 -10.55
N LEU A 181 -1.97 4.44 -9.64
CA LEU A 181 -3.05 3.48 -9.77
C LEU A 181 -4.06 3.82 -10.88
N SER A 182 -4.15 5.09 -11.27
CA SER A 182 -5.04 5.54 -12.35
C SER A 182 -4.45 5.33 -13.74
N SER A 183 -3.14 5.08 -13.84
CA SER A 183 -2.45 4.88 -15.11
C SER A 183 -2.83 3.53 -15.70
N THR A 184 -3.39 3.57 -16.90
CA THR A 184 -3.79 2.37 -17.66
C THR A 184 -2.69 1.88 -18.60
N LYS A 185 -1.79 2.78 -19.04
CA LYS A 185 -0.69 2.48 -19.95
C LYS A 185 0.65 2.44 -19.20
N PRO A 186 1.48 1.40 -19.41
CA PRO A 186 2.83 1.39 -18.89
C PRO A 186 3.74 2.28 -19.71
N THR A 187 4.75 2.83 -19.05
CA THR A 187 5.97 3.28 -19.70
C THR A 187 6.96 2.12 -19.70
N LEU A 188 7.54 1.83 -20.87
CA LEU A 188 8.52 0.77 -21.04
C LEU A 188 9.92 1.39 -21.03
N THR A 189 10.83 0.79 -20.26
CA THR A 189 12.25 1.15 -20.24
C THR A 189 13.09 -0.10 -20.12
N THR A 190 14.32 -0.08 -20.62
CA THR A 190 15.31 -1.13 -20.37
C THR A 190 16.24 -0.76 -19.23
N ASN A 191 16.25 0.50 -18.77
CA ASN A 191 17.11 0.93 -17.69
C ASN A 191 16.32 0.96 -16.36
N PRO A 192 16.66 0.14 -15.36
CA PRO A 192 15.97 0.15 -14.06
C PRO A 192 16.29 1.41 -13.25
N SER A 193 17.43 2.06 -13.45
CA SER A 193 17.82 3.30 -12.75
C SER A 193 17.05 4.53 -13.24
N SER A 194 16.39 4.44 -14.40
CA SER A 194 15.51 5.52 -14.88
C SER A 194 14.14 5.51 -14.19
N ILE A 195 13.76 4.40 -13.54
CA ILE A 195 12.49 4.27 -12.83
C ILE A 195 12.67 4.83 -11.43
N LYS A 196 12.06 6.00 -11.18
CA LYS A 196 12.00 6.60 -9.84
C LYS A 196 10.88 5.96 -9.03
N LEU A 197 11.24 5.51 -7.83
CA LEU A 197 10.31 4.95 -6.87
C LEU A 197 9.41 6.07 -6.36
N THR A 198 8.10 5.87 -6.46
CA THR A 198 7.06 6.83 -6.04
C THR A 198 5.93 6.09 -5.35
N GLN A 199 5.12 6.81 -4.58
CA GLN A 199 3.99 6.19 -3.90
C GLN A 199 2.98 5.63 -4.90
N TYR A 200 2.55 4.39 -4.67
CA TYR A 200 1.66 3.63 -5.54
C TYR A 200 2.20 3.36 -6.95
N LEU A 201 3.52 3.44 -7.15
CA LEU A 201 4.17 2.96 -8.36
C LEU A 201 3.86 1.48 -8.53
N ARG A 202 3.50 1.08 -9.75
CA ARG A 202 3.40 -0.32 -10.14
C ARG A 202 4.47 -0.61 -11.17
N VAL A 203 5.24 -1.66 -10.98
CA VAL A 203 6.30 -2.05 -11.89
C VAL A 203 6.26 -3.54 -12.16
N THR A 204 6.60 -3.92 -13.38
CA THR A 204 6.74 -5.32 -13.80
C THR A 204 8.11 -5.49 -14.42
N LEU A 205 8.89 -6.39 -13.82
CA LEU A 205 10.18 -6.83 -14.30
C LEU A 205 9.90 -7.97 -15.28
N ALA A 206 10.16 -7.75 -16.57
CA ALA A 206 9.75 -8.68 -17.60
C ALA A 206 10.93 -9.13 -18.46
N PHE A 207 10.97 -10.42 -18.77
CA PHE A 207 11.77 -10.97 -19.86
C PHE A 207 10.85 -11.39 -21.00
N ASP A 208 10.63 -10.51 -21.97
CA ASP A 208 9.60 -10.70 -23.01
C ASP A 208 10.13 -10.45 -24.43
N PRO A 209 9.54 -11.09 -25.46
CA PRO A 209 9.87 -10.84 -26.86
C PRO A 209 9.60 -9.39 -27.28
N GLN A 210 10.25 -8.97 -28.37
CA GLN A 210 10.08 -7.62 -28.93
C GLN A 210 8.61 -7.24 -29.11
N ASN A 211 8.29 -5.96 -28.80
CA ASN A 211 6.96 -5.36 -28.94
C ASN A 211 5.84 -5.96 -28.07
N VAL A 212 6.17 -6.83 -27.11
CA VAL A 212 5.22 -7.25 -26.08
C VAL A 212 5.19 -6.22 -24.96
N THR A 213 3.98 -5.93 -24.48
CA THR A 213 3.75 -5.13 -23.27
C THR A 213 3.52 -6.07 -22.09
N PRO A 214 4.35 -6.02 -21.04
CA PRO A 214 4.18 -6.84 -19.84
C PRO A 214 2.84 -6.58 -19.15
N ALA A 215 2.32 -7.58 -18.45
CA ALA A 215 1.09 -7.43 -17.70
C ALA A 215 1.30 -6.55 -16.46
N ALA A 216 0.32 -5.73 -16.12
CA ALA A 216 0.40 -4.93 -14.91
C ALA A 216 0.37 -5.84 -13.66
N PRO A 217 0.94 -5.39 -12.51
CA PRO A 217 0.93 -6.18 -11.28
C PRO A 217 -0.47 -6.62 -10.89
N SER A 218 -0.54 -7.85 -10.36
CA SER A 218 -1.79 -8.53 -10.03
C SER A 218 -2.67 -7.71 -9.08
N LYS A 219 -4.00 -7.95 -9.12
CA LYS A 219 -4.92 -7.33 -8.16
C LYS A 219 -4.57 -7.66 -6.71
N THR A 220 -4.02 -8.85 -6.47
CA THR A 220 -3.54 -9.27 -5.14
C THR A 220 -2.41 -8.38 -4.64
N THR A 221 -1.42 -8.11 -5.49
CA THR A 221 -0.31 -7.20 -5.19
C THR A 221 -0.80 -5.77 -4.96
N VAL A 222 -1.68 -5.27 -5.82
CA VAL A 222 -2.26 -3.92 -5.68
C VAL A 222 -3.05 -3.80 -4.38
N ASN A 223 -3.90 -4.78 -4.05
CA ASN A 223 -4.68 -4.76 -2.81
C ASN A 223 -3.76 -4.81 -1.58
N ALA A 224 -2.74 -5.68 -1.57
CA ALA A 224 -1.77 -5.77 -0.48
C ALA A 224 -1.03 -4.44 -0.27
N MET A 225 -0.61 -3.79 -1.37
CA MET A 225 0.04 -2.48 -1.34
C MET A 225 -0.85 -1.40 -0.70
N VAL A 226 -2.15 -1.36 -1.05
CA VAL A 226 -3.08 -0.37 -0.47
C VAL A 226 -3.38 -0.66 1.00
N VAL A 227 -3.50 -1.93 1.39
CA VAL A 227 -3.66 -2.35 2.80
C VAL A 227 -2.45 -1.96 3.65
N ASP A 228 -1.24 -2.18 3.12
CA ASP A 228 0.00 -1.78 3.80
C ASP A 228 0.08 -0.26 3.96
N GLN A 229 -0.30 0.51 2.93
CA GLN A 229 -0.34 1.96 3.03
C GLN A 229 -1.34 2.48 4.06
N ALA A 230 -2.53 1.87 4.14
CA ALA A 230 -3.54 2.23 5.14
C ALA A 230 -3.04 1.99 6.57
N SER A 231 -2.14 1.03 6.76
CA SER A 231 -1.58 0.66 8.07
C SER A 231 -0.54 1.67 8.60
N VAL A 232 0.02 2.53 7.73
CA VAL A 232 0.96 3.60 8.14
C VAL A 232 0.23 4.79 8.80
N GLY A 233 -1.10 4.88 8.65
CA GLY A 233 -1.91 6.00 9.16
C GLY A 233 -2.12 6.07 10.68
N THR A 234 -1.55 5.17 11.48
CA THR A 234 -1.82 5.09 12.94
C THR A 234 -0.72 5.56 13.88
N THR A 235 0.41 6.06 13.41
CA THR A 235 1.41 6.71 14.28
C THR A 235 1.15 8.20 14.39
N THR A 236 0.10 8.57 15.13
CA THR A 236 0.05 9.92 15.74
C THR A 236 1.15 9.96 16.79
N THR A 237 2.32 10.50 16.44
CA THR A 237 3.30 10.91 17.44
C THR A 237 2.69 12.07 18.21
N THR A 238 2.04 11.78 19.33
CA THR A 238 1.69 12.80 20.33
C THR A 238 3.01 13.44 20.75
N ALA A 239 3.26 14.66 20.28
CA ALA A 239 4.37 15.46 20.79
C ALA A 239 4.23 15.55 22.31
N PRO A 240 5.30 15.36 23.11
CA PRO A 240 5.23 15.61 24.53
C PRO A 240 4.84 17.09 24.73
N VAL A 241 3.66 17.31 25.30
CA VAL A 241 3.23 18.63 25.73
C VAL A 241 4.07 18.97 26.95
N THR A 242 5.09 19.81 26.76
CA THR A 242 5.83 20.41 27.86
C THR A 242 4.89 21.36 28.59
N THR A 243 4.32 20.92 29.72
CA THR A 243 3.60 21.82 30.63
C THR A 243 4.62 22.72 31.32
N THR A 244 4.78 23.95 30.83
CA THR A 244 5.54 24.98 31.52
C THR A 244 4.70 25.52 32.68
N THR A 245 4.95 25.03 33.89
CA THR A 245 4.45 25.65 35.11
C THR A 245 5.22 26.96 35.34
N THR A 246 4.54 28.09 35.26
CA THR A 246 5.12 29.41 35.52
C THR A 246 5.47 29.53 37.01
N ALA A 247 6.77 29.52 37.33
CA ALA A 247 7.28 30.01 38.60
C ALA A 247 7.97 31.35 38.37
N THR A 248 7.51 32.36 39.10
CA THR A 248 7.94 33.75 39.01
C THR A 248 9.41 33.92 39.40
N GLY A 249 10.17 34.57 38.51
CA GLY A 249 11.38 35.31 38.82
C GLY A 249 12.66 34.49 38.90
N THR A 250 13.51 34.60 37.87
CA THR A 250 14.95 34.94 37.97
C THR A 250 15.48 35.18 36.54
N THR A 251 16.10 36.33 36.32
CA THR A 251 16.80 36.75 35.10
C THR A 251 17.99 35.85 34.77
N THR A 252 18.08 35.30 33.56
CA THR A 252 19.37 34.82 33.00
C THR A 252 19.38 34.92 31.47
N THR A 253 20.53 35.36 30.99
CA THR A 253 20.98 35.85 29.68
C THR A 253 20.80 34.88 28.49
N THR A 254 20.39 35.44 27.35
CA THR A 254 20.34 34.81 26.02
C THR A 254 21.73 34.58 25.43
N ALA A 255 22.02 33.37 24.94
CA ALA A 255 23.14 33.10 24.04
C ALA A 255 22.65 32.31 22.80
N PRO A 256 23.12 32.64 21.57
CA PRO A 256 22.70 31.99 20.34
C PRO A 256 23.35 30.61 20.17
N VAL A 257 22.58 29.62 19.73
CA VAL A 257 23.08 28.28 19.38
C VAL A 257 23.59 28.29 17.93
N SER A 258 24.88 28.01 17.79
CA SER A 258 25.62 27.90 16.54
C SER A 258 25.26 26.63 15.75
N THR A 259 25.04 26.79 14.45
CA THR A 259 25.03 25.72 13.45
C THR A 259 26.47 25.34 13.07
N THR A 260 26.85 24.07 13.26
CA THR A 260 28.14 23.53 12.78
C THR A 260 27.89 22.50 11.69
N THR A 261 28.27 22.85 10.47
CA THR A 261 28.31 21.99 9.28
C THR A 261 29.70 21.35 9.21
N ALA A 262 29.79 20.02 9.14
CA ALA A 262 31.06 19.31 8.94
C ALA A 262 31.39 19.17 7.43
N PRO A 263 32.62 19.48 6.98
CA PRO A 263 33.03 19.31 5.59
C PRO A 263 33.57 17.89 5.26
N SER A 264 33.33 17.48 4.02
CA SER A 264 33.79 16.23 3.38
C SER A 264 35.30 16.21 3.13
N PRO A 265 36.00 15.07 3.24
CA PRO A 265 37.42 14.97 2.88
C PRO A 265 37.61 14.76 1.37
N THR A 266 38.50 15.56 0.76
CA THR A 266 39.01 15.37 -0.60
C THR A 266 40.47 14.93 -0.52
N THR A 267 40.79 13.78 -1.11
CA THR A 267 42.16 13.26 -1.23
C THR A 267 42.72 13.62 -2.59
N THR A 268 43.85 14.35 -2.63
CA THR A 268 44.63 14.57 -3.86
C THR A 268 46.08 14.15 -3.63
N THR A 269 46.51 13.15 -4.40
CA THR A 269 47.89 12.64 -4.48
C THR A 269 48.78 13.61 -5.26
N ALA A 270 49.98 13.90 -4.76
CA ALA A 270 51.01 14.64 -5.48
C ALA A 270 52.24 13.76 -5.76
N LYS A 271 52.85 14.00 -6.92
CA LYS A 271 53.94 13.29 -7.58
C LYS A 271 55.29 13.60 -6.93
N GLY A 272 56.12 12.56 -6.74
CA GLY A 272 57.53 12.61 -6.37
C GLY A 272 58.14 11.25 -6.60
#